data_AF-A0A943TAC9-F1
#
_entry.id   AF-A0A943TAC9-F1
#
_cell.length_a   1.000
_cell.length_b   1.000
_cell.length_c   1.000
_cell.angle_alpha   90.00
_cell.angle_beta   90.00
_cell.angle_gamma   90.00
#
_symmetry.space_group_name_H-M   'P 1'
#
loop_
_entity.id
_entity.type
_entity.pdbx_description
1 polymer ?
#
loop_
_entity_poly.entity_id
_entity_poly.type
_entity_poly.pdbx_seq_one_letter_code
_entity_poly.pdbx_strand_id
1 'polypeptide(L)'
;MGFADQQLQIQVPYSPDDTFNALKAAMEKLPKVKVDSASPTTRTVAAEIGMSLWSWGENIGISVVPVEGGSGITVNSSSKVRANALNGAKMQRILPR
;
A
#
# COMPACT_ATOMS: atom_id res chain seq x y z
N MET A 1 11.44 7.17 -12.72
CA MET A 1 10.15 6.77 -12.12
C MET A 1 9.45 8.02 -11.61
N GLY A 2 8.20 8.26 -12.00
CA GLY A 2 7.44 9.44 -11.60
C GLY A 2 6.73 9.27 -10.26
N PHE A 3 6.47 10.37 -9.55
CA PHE A 3 5.72 10.42 -8.30
C PHE A 3 4.21 10.18 -8.52
N ALA A 4 3.83 9.04 -9.07
CA ALA A 4 2.44 8.67 -9.33
C ALA A 4 1.93 7.72 -8.24
N ASP A 5 0.69 7.94 -7.81
CA ASP A 5 -0.10 6.88 -7.17
C ASP A 5 -0.20 5.72 -8.16
N GLN A 6 0.11 4.52 -7.69
CA GLN A 6 0.03 3.31 -8.50
C GLN A 6 -0.98 2.37 -7.87
N GLN A 7 -2.09 2.17 -8.57
CA GLN A 7 -3.06 1.14 -8.25
C GLN A 7 -2.82 -0.07 -9.17
N LEU A 8 -2.63 -1.24 -8.58
CA LEU A 8 -2.54 -2.52 -9.26
C LEU A 8 -3.67 -3.42 -8.79
N GLN A 9 -4.40 -4.03 -9.71
CA GLN A 9 -5.44 -4.99 -9.41
C GLN A 9 -5.07 -6.35 -10.00
N ILE A 10 -5.15 -7.39 -9.18
CA ILE A 10 -4.79 -8.76 -9.55
C ILE A 10 -5.94 -9.67 -9.13
N GLN A 11 -6.33 -10.63 -9.96
CA GLN A 11 -7.28 -11.67 -9.56
C GLN A 11 -6.55 -13.00 -9.43
N VAL A 12 -6.86 -13.72 -8.35
CA VAL A 12 -6.29 -15.04 -8.06
C VAL A 12 -7.41 -16.06 -7.87
N PRO A 13 -7.30 -17.28 -8.41
CA PRO A 13 -8.32 -18.32 -8.31
C PRO A 13 -8.23 -19.07 -6.98
N TYR A 14 -8.11 -18.34 -5.87
CA TYR A 14 -8.01 -18.88 -4.52
C TYR A 14 -8.97 -18.17 -3.59
N SER A 15 -9.34 -18.81 -2.47
CA SER A 15 -10.20 -18.24 -1.44
C SER A 15 -9.60 -16.95 -0.87
N PRO A 16 -10.43 -15.97 -0.46
CA PRO A 16 -9.94 -14.68 0.03
C PRO A 16 -9.16 -14.82 1.34
N ASP A 17 -9.51 -15.79 2.18
CA ASP A 17 -8.81 -16.05 3.44
C ASP A 17 -7.43 -16.69 3.21
N ASP A 18 -7.31 -17.66 2.30
CA ASP A 18 -6.01 -18.21 1.88
C ASP A 18 -5.13 -17.15 1.22
N THR A 19 -5.72 -16.34 0.36
CA THR A 19 -5.03 -15.24 -0.33
C THR A 19 -4.50 -14.22 0.69
N PHE A 20 -5.31 -13.84 1.67
CA PHE A 20 -4.92 -12.92 2.73
C PHE A 20 -3.81 -13.50 3.62
N ASN A 21 -3.91 -14.77 3.99
CA ASN A 21 -2.92 -15.43 4.84
C ASN A 21 -1.56 -15.58 4.12
N ALA A 22 -1.59 -15.96 2.83
CA ALA A 22 -0.39 -16.01 1.99
C ALA A 22 0.23 -14.63 1.79
N LEU A 23 -0.60 -13.60 1.58
CA LEU A 23 -0.14 -12.22 1.45
C LEU A 23 0.57 -11.75 2.71
N LYS A 24 -0.05 -11.97 3.89
CA LYS A 24 0.55 -11.65 5.19
C LYS A 24 1.90 -12.35 5.37
N ALA A 25 1.96 -13.66 5.13
CA ALA A 25 3.19 -14.44 5.25
C ALA A 25 4.29 -13.99 4.27
N ALA A 26 3.92 -13.54 3.06
CA ALA A 26 4.86 -12.98 2.10
C ALA A 26 5.41 -11.64 2.58
N MET A 27 4.55 -10.76 3.11
CA MET A 27 4.95 -9.46 3.63
C MET A 27 5.90 -9.55 4.82
N GLU A 28 5.71 -10.53 5.71
CA GLU A 28 6.64 -10.80 6.83
C GLU A 28 8.04 -11.25 6.38
N LYS A 29 8.14 -11.81 5.16
CA LYS A 29 9.42 -12.27 4.58
C LYS A 29 10.14 -11.18 3.79
N LEU A 30 9.51 -10.05 3.51
CA LEU A 30 10.10 -8.98 2.70
C LEU A 30 11.05 -8.11 3.55
N PRO A 31 12.36 -8.16 3.32
CA PRO A 31 13.27 -7.28 4.02
C PRO A 31 12.98 -5.83 3.60
N LYS A 32 12.81 -4.94 4.58
CA LYS A 32 12.50 -3.49 4.43
C LYS A 32 11.02 -3.11 4.24
N VAL A 33 10.10 -4.07 4.28
CA VAL A 33 8.66 -3.79 4.38
C VAL A 33 8.27 -3.85 5.86
N LYS A 34 7.71 -2.77 6.37
CA LYS A 34 7.15 -2.72 7.72
C LYS A 34 5.63 -2.84 7.61
N VAL A 35 5.05 -3.94 8.08
CA VAL A 35 3.59 -4.06 8.19
C VAL A 35 3.15 -3.15 9.34
N ASP A 36 2.34 -2.14 9.02
CA ASP A 36 1.83 -1.17 10.01
C ASP A 36 0.52 -1.67 10.62
N SER A 37 -0.35 -2.24 9.79
CA SER A 37 -1.62 -2.83 10.25
C SER A 37 -2.05 -3.96 9.32
N ALA A 38 -2.56 -5.05 9.89
CA ALA A 38 -3.20 -6.13 9.15
C ALA A 38 -4.54 -6.41 9.79
N SER A 39 -5.63 -5.98 9.14
CA SER A 39 -6.99 -6.19 9.63
C SER A 39 -7.59 -7.40 8.92
N PRO A 40 -7.72 -8.56 9.62
CA PRO A 40 -8.38 -9.73 9.06
C PRO A 40 -9.88 -9.49 8.82
N THR A 41 -10.52 -8.63 9.62
CA THR A 41 -11.96 -8.30 9.49
C THR A 41 -12.26 -7.55 8.19
N THR A 42 -11.38 -6.64 7.78
CA THR A 42 -11.53 -5.89 6.52
C THR A 42 -10.66 -6.46 5.39
N ARG A 43 -9.97 -7.58 5.63
CA ARG A 43 -9.03 -8.23 4.71
C ARG A 43 -8.07 -7.23 4.05
N THR A 44 -7.60 -6.28 4.83
CA THR A 44 -6.74 -5.19 4.37
C THR A 44 -5.43 -5.21 5.14
N VAL A 45 -4.31 -5.05 4.43
CA VAL A 45 -2.98 -4.94 4.99
C VAL A 45 -2.40 -3.59 4.57
N ALA A 46 -2.05 -2.77 5.55
CA ALA A 46 -1.29 -1.55 5.37
C ALA A 46 0.17 -1.82 5.72
N ALA A 47 1.06 -1.48 4.80
CA ALA A 47 2.49 -1.61 5.01
C ALA A 47 3.25 -0.41 4.46
N GLU A 48 4.40 -0.17 5.03
CA GLU A 48 5.27 0.92 4.65
C GLU A 48 6.60 0.37 4.16
N ILE A 49 7.04 0.84 3.00
CA ILE A 49 8.38 0.58 2.51
C ILE A 49 9.28 1.72 2.98
N GLY A 50 10.36 1.37 3.67
CA GLY A 50 11.37 2.33 4.08
C GLY A 50 12.10 2.97 2.88
N MET A 51 12.60 4.18 3.07
CA MET A 51 13.38 4.87 2.05
C MET A 51 14.63 4.05 1.70
N SER A 52 14.76 3.67 0.44
CA SER A 52 15.88 2.92 -0.11
C SER A 52 16.24 3.47 -1.49
N LEU A 53 17.36 3.05 -2.05
CA LEU A 53 17.79 3.47 -3.39
C LEU A 53 16.77 3.15 -4.51
N TRP A 54 15.83 2.23 -4.25
CA TRP A 54 14.80 1.80 -5.20
C TRP A 54 13.38 2.26 -4.83
N SER A 55 13.15 2.76 -3.61
CA SER A 55 11.83 3.17 -3.13
C SER A 55 11.95 4.41 -2.24
N TRP A 56 11.14 5.43 -2.52
CA TRP A 56 11.27 6.76 -1.92
C TRP A 56 10.51 6.92 -0.59
N GLY A 57 10.26 5.83 0.12
CA GLY A 57 9.32 5.82 1.22
C GLY A 57 7.90 5.78 0.66
N GLU A 58 7.29 4.59 0.66
CA GLU A 58 5.96 4.37 0.10
C GLU A 58 5.04 3.81 1.18
N ASN A 59 3.77 4.22 1.15
CA ASN A 59 2.71 3.58 1.91
C ASN A 59 1.89 2.72 0.95
N ILE A 60 1.84 1.43 1.25
CA ILE A 60 1.17 0.41 0.44
C ILE A 60 -0.04 -0.09 1.20
N GLY A 61 -1.21 0.13 0.63
CA GLY A 61 -2.47 -0.48 1.07
C GLY A 61 -2.82 -1.65 0.17
N ILE A 62 -2.99 -2.83 0.74
CA ILE A 62 -3.42 -4.03 0.02
C ILE A 62 -4.77 -4.45 0.55
N SER A 63 -5.78 -4.55 -0.29
CA SER A 63 -7.11 -5.05 0.07
C SER A 63 -7.45 -6.30 -0.73
N VAL A 64 -8.05 -7.28 -0.06
CA VAL A 64 -8.53 -8.50 -0.70
C VAL A 64 -10.05 -8.49 -0.69
N VAL A 65 -10.64 -8.45 -1.88
CA VAL A 65 -12.09 -8.49 -2.10
C VAL A 65 -12.47 -9.84 -2.72
N PRO A 66 -13.57 -10.47 -2.27
CA PRO A 66 -14.08 -11.66 -2.95
C PRO A 66 -14.57 -11.28 -4.36
N VAL A 67 -14.21 -12.07 -5.36
CA VAL A 67 -14.67 -11.91 -6.75
C VAL A 67 -15.21 -13.24 -7.25
N GLU A 68 -16.03 -13.23 -8.31
CA GLU A 68 -16.54 -14.47 -8.91
C GLU A 68 -15.38 -15.39 -9.32
N GLY A 69 -15.33 -16.60 -8.76
CA GLY A 69 -14.29 -17.59 -9.04
C GLY A 69 -12.99 -17.46 -8.24
N GLY A 70 -12.88 -16.53 -7.28
CA GLY A 70 -11.69 -16.41 -6.45
C GLY A 70 -11.60 -15.12 -5.63
N SER A 71 -10.44 -14.48 -5.68
CA SER A 71 -10.13 -13.28 -4.90
C SER A 71 -9.49 -12.19 -5.75
N GLY A 72 -10.02 -10.98 -5.64
CA GLY A 72 -9.42 -9.77 -6.18
C GLY A 72 -8.51 -9.13 -5.15
N ILE A 73 -7.24 -8.98 -5.47
CA ILE A 73 -6.26 -8.26 -4.68
C ILE A 73 -6.10 -6.88 -5.31
N THR A 74 -6.34 -5.82 -4.55
CA THR A 74 -6.07 -4.45 -4.96
C THR A 74 -4.91 -3.92 -4.14
N VAL A 75 -3.86 -3.47 -4.81
CA VAL A 75 -2.66 -2.88 -4.22
C VAL A 75 -2.65 -1.41 -4.60
N ASN A 76 -2.68 -0.53 -3.62
CA ASN A 76 -2.48 0.89 -3.79
C ASN A 76 -1.12 1.27 -3.21
N SER A 77 -0.24 1.85 -4.02
CA SER A 77 1.04 2.41 -3.57
C SER A 77 1.02 3.92 -3.69
N SER A 78 1.30 4.60 -2.56
CA SER A 78 1.35 6.04 -2.47
C SER A 78 2.73 6.50 -1.96
N SER A 79 3.39 7.38 -2.72
CA SER A 79 4.73 7.88 -2.33
C SER A 79 4.64 8.95 -1.24
N LYS A 80 5.39 8.78 -0.14
CA LYS A 80 5.45 9.74 0.98
C LYS A 80 6.04 11.09 0.59
N VAL A 81 6.90 11.13 -0.43
CA VAL A 81 7.49 12.38 -0.96
C VAL A 81 6.42 13.33 -1.49
N ARG A 82 5.36 12.80 -2.13
CA ARG A 82 4.26 13.61 -2.66
C ARG A 82 3.39 14.17 -1.53
N ALA A 83 3.12 13.36 -0.50
CA ALA A 83 2.41 13.82 0.69
C ALA A 83 3.16 14.99 1.36
N ASN A 84 4.49 14.90 1.49
CA ASN A 84 5.29 15.97 2.07
C ASN A 84 5.33 17.24 1.18
N ALA A 85 5.43 17.08 -0.14
CA ALA A 85 5.37 18.21 -1.09
C ALA A 85 3.99 18.92 -1.09
N LEU A 86 2.89 18.16 -1.02
CA LEU A 86 1.54 18.70 -0.91
C LEU A 86 1.31 19.40 0.45
N ASN A 87 1.87 18.87 1.53
CA ASN A 87 1.77 19.49 2.85
C ASN A 87 2.60 20.78 2.94
N GLY A 88 3.80 20.80 2.34
CA GLY A 88 4.62 22.01 2.20
C GLY A 88 3.93 23.11 1.38
N ALA A 89 3.20 22.74 0.32
CA ALA A 89 2.40 23.68 -0.47
C ALA A 89 1.21 24.27 0.32
N LYS A 90 0.57 23.49 1.21
CA LYS A 90 -0.46 24.01 2.12
C LYS A 90 0.11 25.01 3.13
N MET A 91 1.33 24.78 3.62
CA MET A 91 1.95 25.65 4.64
C MET A 91 2.42 26.99 4.05
N GLN A 92 2.74 27.06 2.75
CA GLN A 92 3.07 28.33 2.08
C GLN A 92 1.85 29.24 1.80
N ARG A 93 0.62 28.73 1.91
CA ARG A 93 -0.60 29.52 1.70
C ARG A 93 -1.13 30.21 2.96
N ILE A 94 -0.38 30.16 4.06
CA ILE A 94 -0.77 30.74 5.37
C ILE A 94 0.20 31.83 5.85
N LEU A 95 1.15 32.26 5.01
CA LEU A 95 1.96 33.44 5.30
C LEU A 95 1.30 34.67 4.66
N PRO A 96 0.72 35.61 5.44
CA PRO A 96 0.31 36.90 4.89
C PRO A 96 1.56 37.64 4.40
N ARG A 97 1.45 38.20 3.19
CA ARG A 97 2.47 39.07 2.59
C ARG A 97 2.65 40.36 3.37
#